data_AF-A0A4U7D357-F1
#
_entry.id   AF-A0A4U7D357-F1
#
_cell.length_a   1.000
_cell.length_b   1.000
_cell.length_c   1.000
_cell.angle_alpha   90.00
_cell.angle_beta   90.00
_cell.angle_gamma   90.00
#
_symmetry.space_group_name_H-M   'P 1'
#
loop_
_entity.id
_entity.type
_entity.pdbx_description
1 polymer ?
#
loop_
_entity_poly.entity_id
_entity_poly.type
_entity_poly.pdbx_seq_one_letter_code
_entity_poly.pdbx_strand_id
1 'polypeptide(L)'
;TMFGSLRRTGVVVVPPIDFRPDGVARLTVLGDQGPLRDALAGLPDRIDSEVLRIGEYDWRQHLFDPELTDRQFDALAAAVECGYYESPRAASVEDVADRIDAAP
;
A
#
# COMPACT_ATOMS: atom_id res chain seq x y z
N THR A 1 -9.19 -25.19 -0.58
CA THR A 1 -7.90 -24.69 -1.14
C THR A 1 -7.37 -23.56 -0.29
N MET A 2 -6.04 -23.34 -0.28
CA MET A 2 -5.37 -22.28 0.51
C MET A 2 -6.10 -20.92 0.46
N PHE A 3 -6.50 -20.46 -0.73
CA PHE A 3 -7.18 -19.17 -0.92
C PHE A 3 -8.70 -19.29 -1.14
N GLY A 4 -9.31 -20.41 -0.76
CA GLY A 4 -10.73 -20.65 -1.03
C GLY A 4 -11.65 -19.64 -0.34
N SER A 5 -11.32 -19.23 0.89
CA SER A 5 -12.13 -18.28 1.67
C SER A 5 -12.13 -16.86 1.09
N LEU A 6 -11.06 -16.48 0.39
CA LEU A 6 -10.95 -15.20 -0.32
C LEU A 6 -11.71 -15.18 -1.64
N ARG A 7 -12.13 -16.34 -2.17
CA ARG A 7 -12.93 -16.46 -3.41
C ARG A 7 -14.42 -16.45 -3.08
N ARG A 8 -14.86 -15.39 -2.40
CA ARG A 8 -16.24 -15.19 -1.96
C ARG A 8 -16.84 -13.96 -2.63
N THR A 9 -18.15 -14.00 -2.90
CA THR A 9 -18.90 -12.85 -3.40
C THR A 9 -18.75 -11.66 -2.45
N GLY A 10 -18.42 -10.48 -2.98
CA GLY A 10 -18.19 -9.28 -2.18
C GLY A 10 -16.80 -9.18 -1.56
N VAL A 11 -15.87 -10.04 -1.95
CA VAL A 11 -14.46 -10.00 -1.56
C VAL A 11 -13.58 -9.93 -2.81
N VAL A 12 -12.69 -8.94 -2.88
CA VAL A 12 -11.75 -8.74 -3.98
C VAL A 12 -10.34 -8.61 -3.43
N VAL A 13 -9.42 -9.47 -3.90
CA VAL A 13 -7.99 -9.30 -3.63
C VAL A 13 -7.42 -8.36 -4.69
N VAL A 14 -6.73 -7.31 -4.28
CA VAL A 14 -6.15 -6.32 -5.18
C VAL A 14 -4.62 -6.38 -5.20
N PRO A 15 -3.97 -6.13 -6.34
CA PRO A 15 -2.52 -6.01 -6.41
C PRO A 15 -1.98 -4.81 -5.62
N PRO A 16 -0.69 -4.84 -5.24
CA PRO A 16 0.24 -5.97 -5.39
C PRO A 16 -0.01 -7.09 -4.38
N ILE A 17 0.36 -8.32 -4.74
CA ILE A 17 0.49 -9.44 -3.81
C ILE A 17 1.99 -9.66 -3.61
N ASP A 18 2.47 -9.38 -2.41
CA ASP A 18 3.89 -9.49 -2.04
C ASP A 18 4.15 -10.87 -1.40
N PHE A 19 4.86 -11.73 -2.13
CA PHE A 19 5.30 -13.03 -1.65
C PHE A 19 6.71 -12.92 -1.10
N ARG A 20 6.84 -13.14 0.20
CA ARG A 20 8.12 -13.05 0.91
C ARG A 20 8.78 -14.43 1.02
N PRO A 21 10.10 -14.45 1.28
CA PRO A 21 10.75 -15.64 1.81
C PRO A 21 9.98 -16.17 3.03
N ASP A 22 10.09 -17.47 3.30
CA ASP A 22 9.40 -18.15 4.42
C ASP A 22 7.89 -18.40 4.23
N GLY A 23 7.37 -18.17 3.03
CA GLY A 23 5.99 -18.54 2.66
C GLY A 23 4.93 -17.56 3.14
N VAL A 24 5.34 -16.34 3.54
CA VAL A 24 4.43 -15.25 3.91
C VAL A 24 3.92 -14.54 2.65
N ALA A 25 2.62 -14.28 2.60
CA ALA A 25 2.00 -13.47 1.55
C ALA A 25 1.32 -12.25 2.18
N ARG A 26 1.73 -11.05 1.78
CA ARG A 26 1.04 -9.79 2.11
C ARG A 26 0.14 -9.41 0.94
N LEU A 27 -1.13 -9.18 1.24
CA LEU A 27 -2.16 -8.86 0.27
C LEU A 27 -3.14 -7.84 0.84
N THR A 28 -3.78 -7.08 -0.05
CA THR A 28 -4.90 -6.19 0.30
C THR A 28 -6.21 -6.85 -0.15
N VAL A 29 -7.21 -6.85 0.74
CA VAL A 29 -8.55 -7.38 0.45
C VAL A 29 -9.59 -6.28 0.62
N LEU A 30 -10.48 -6.16 -0.35
CA LEU A 30 -11.60 -5.23 -0.36
C LEU A 30 -12.91 -5.99 -0.21
N GLY A 31 -13.84 -5.40 0.53
CA GLY A 31 -15.18 -5.94 0.69
C GLY A 31 -15.92 -5.27 1.83
N ASP A 32 -17.22 -5.54 1.90
CA ASP A 32 -18.03 -5.13 3.03
C ASP A 32 -17.65 -5.91 4.30
N GLN A 33 -17.97 -5.34 5.47
CA GLN A 33 -17.56 -5.89 6.77
C GLN A 33 -17.95 -7.36 6.98
N GLY A 34 -19.16 -7.75 6.55
CA GLY A 34 -19.66 -9.13 6.67
C GLY A 34 -18.85 -10.12 5.83
N PRO A 35 -18.82 -9.97 4.49
CA PRO A 35 -18.02 -10.81 3.61
C PRO A 35 -16.54 -10.90 4.00
N LEU A 36 -15.93 -9.79 4.43
CA LEU A 36 -14.52 -9.77 4.86
C LEU A 36 -14.31 -10.59 6.15
N ARG A 37 -15.18 -10.41 7.15
CA ARG A 37 -15.11 -11.17 8.40
C ARG A 37 -15.24 -12.67 8.14
N ASP A 38 -16.17 -13.08 7.28
CA ASP A 38 -16.37 -14.48 6.93
C ASP A 38 -15.18 -15.06 6.15
N ALA A 39 -14.54 -14.25 5.29
CA ALA A 39 -13.36 -14.67 4.54
C ALA A 39 -12.15 -14.91 5.46
N LEU A 40 -11.96 -14.05 6.47
CA LEU A 40 -10.91 -14.21 7.49
C LEU A 40 -11.20 -15.42 8.39
N ALA A 41 -12.44 -15.57 8.86
CA ALA A 41 -12.83 -16.71 9.70
C ALA A 41 -12.78 -18.07 8.96
N GLY A 42 -12.87 -18.06 7.63
CA GLY A 42 -12.78 -19.25 6.79
C GLY A 42 -11.36 -19.64 6.38
N LEU A 43 -10.33 -18.92 6.84
CA LEU A 43 -8.94 -19.30 6.59
C LEU A 43 -8.63 -20.65 7.26
N PRO A 44 -7.94 -21.58 6.58
CA PRO A 44 -7.57 -22.86 7.19
C PRO A 44 -6.65 -22.67 8.39
N ASP A 45 -6.83 -23.48 9.45
CA ASP A 45 -6.05 -23.40 10.71
C ASP A 45 -4.52 -23.45 10.55
N ARG A 46 -4.02 -23.97 9.42
CA ARG A 46 -2.58 -24.02 9.08
C ARG A 46 -2.03 -22.69 8.56
N ILE A 47 -2.88 -21.69 8.34
CA ILE A 47 -2.50 -20.34 7.89
C ILE A 47 -2.62 -19.43 9.11
N ASP A 48 -1.49 -18.93 9.58
CA ASP A 48 -1.50 -17.81 10.51
C ASP A 48 -1.84 -16.51 9.75
N SER A 49 -2.67 -15.66 10.35
CA SER A 49 -3.17 -14.45 9.71
C SER A 49 -3.09 -13.27 10.64
N GLU A 50 -2.46 -12.20 10.17
CA GLU A 50 -2.34 -10.94 10.88
C GLU A 50 -3.02 -9.82 10.09
N VAL A 51 -3.89 -9.04 10.74
CA VAL A 51 -4.50 -7.86 10.13
C VAL A 51 -3.59 -6.67 10.38
N LEU A 52 -2.85 -6.27 9.35
CA LEU A 52 -1.88 -5.17 9.43
C LEU A 52 -2.56 -3.79 9.42
N ARG A 53 -3.68 -3.64 8.70
CA ARG A 53 -4.42 -2.38 8.54
C ARG A 53 -5.88 -2.62 8.17
N ILE A 54 -6.77 -1.74 8.63
CA ILE A 54 -8.16 -1.61 8.17
C ILE A 54 -8.39 -0.15 7.79
N GLY A 55 -9.03 0.11 6.65
CA GLY A 55 -9.34 1.45 6.19
C GLY A 55 -10.16 1.46 4.91
N GLU A 56 -10.53 2.66 4.47
CA GLU A 56 -11.10 2.85 3.13
C GLU A 56 -10.02 2.64 2.06
N TYR A 57 -10.41 2.00 0.96
CA TYR A 57 -9.50 1.77 -0.14
C TYR A 57 -9.59 2.90 -1.16
N ASP A 58 -8.54 3.72 -1.24
CA ASP A 58 -8.31 4.63 -2.35
C ASP A 58 -7.32 4.01 -3.34
N TRP A 59 -7.80 3.65 -4.53
CA TRP A 59 -7.00 3.07 -5.62
C TRP A 59 -5.90 4.00 -6.13
N ARG A 60 -6.05 5.33 -5.93
CA ARG A 60 -5.01 6.31 -6.27
C ARG A 60 -3.87 6.29 -5.27
N GLN A 61 -4.17 5.97 -4.02
CA GLN A 61 -3.17 5.82 -2.95
C GLN A 61 -2.54 4.43 -2.97
N HIS A 62 -3.25 3.37 -3.38
CA HIS A 62 -2.73 2.00 -3.23
C HIS A 62 -1.67 1.55 -4.23
N LEU A 63 -1.49 2.21 -5.38
CA LEU A 63 -0.34 1.92 -6.25
C LEU A 63 0.98 2.32 -5.56
N PHE A 64 0.91 3.24 -4.59
CA PHE A 64 1.99 3.71 -3.77
C PHE A 64 1.42 4.15 -2.42
N ASP A 65 1.18 3.20 -1.50
CA ASP A 65 1.08 3.52 -0.07
C ASP A 65 2.42 3.16 0.59
N PRO A 66 3.44 4.01 0.44
CA PRO A 66 4.77 3.78 0.98
C PRO A 66 4.86 3.90 2.51
N GLU A 67 3.73 3.91 3.24
CA GLU A 67 3.68 4.20 4.68
C GLU A 67 4.33 5.56 5.02
N LEU A 68 4.26 6.50 4.08
CA LEU A 68 4.80 7.85 4.27
C LEU A 68 3.85 8.67 5.14
N THR A 69 4.43 9.43 6.05
CA THR A 69 3.73 10.55 6.69
C THR A 69 3.33 11.59 5.66
N ASP A 70 2.32 12.41 5.95
CA ASP A 70 1.88 13.51 5.07
C ASP A 70 3.06 14.36 4.59
N ARG A 71 3.98 14.70 5.51
CA ARG A 71 5.18 15.51 5.19
C ARG A 71 6.16 14.80 4.25
N GLN A 72 6.30 13.48 4.35
CA GLN A 72 7.15 12.73 3.45
C GLN A 72 6.50 12.54 2.06
N PHE A 73 5.17 12.43 2.02
CA PHE A 73 4.43 12.46 0.77
C PHE A 73 4.60 13.81 0.06
N ASP A 74 4.47 14.92 0.79
CA ASP A 74 4.70 16.26 0.28
C ASP A 74 6.12 16.43 -0.28
N ALA A 75 7.13 15.87 0.40
CA ALA A 75 8.51 15.87 -0.09
C ALA A 75 8.68 15.09 -1.41
N LEU A 76 8.04 13.91 -1.52
CA LEU A 76 8.08 13.12 -2.74
C LEU A 76 7.34 13.81 -3.90
N ALA A 77 6.18 14.39 -3.64
CA ALA A 77 5.42 15.15 -4.61
C ALA A 77 6.22 16.36 -5.12
N ALA A 78 6.82 17.14 -4.21
CA ALA A 78 7.68 18.26 -4.53
C ALA A 78 8.88 17.84 -5.41
N ALA A 79 9.54 16.73 -5.08
CA ALA A 79 10.66 16.18 -5.85
C ALA A 79 10.26 15.80 -7.28
N VAL A 80 9.09 15.17 -7.46
CA VAL A 80 8.58 14.85 -8.80
C VAL A 80 8.25 16.12 -9.58
N GLU A 81 7.52 17.07 -8.96
CA GLU A 81 7.09 18.31 -9.61
C GLU A 81 8.24 19.21 -10.05
N CYS A 82 9.33 19.29 -9.29
CA CYS A 82 10.49 20.11 -9.63
C CYS A 82 11.48 19.40 -10.57
N GLY A 83 11.21 18.15 -10.97
CA GLY A 83 12.07 17.40 -11.88
C GLY A 83 13.35 16.86 -11.22
N TYR A 84 13.32 16.62 -9.90
CA TYR A 84 14.42 15.97 -9.18
C TYR A 84 14.71 14.55 -9.71
N TYR A 85 13.71 13.87 -10.26
CA TYR A 85 13.86 12.54 -10.84
C TYR A 85 13.99 12.52 -12.38
N GLU A 86 14.03 13.68 -13.04
CA GLU A 86 14.23 13.76 -14.48
C GLU A 86 15.66 13.38 -14.90
N SER A 87 15.82 13.06 -16.19
CA SER A 87 17.13 12.78 -16.78
C SER A 87 17.30 13.61 -18.06
N PRO A 88 18.14 14.67 -18.04
CA PRO A 88 18.92 15.16 -16.90
C PRO A 88 18.03 15.77 -15.80
N ARG A 89 18.52 15.73 -14.56
CA ARG A 89 17.81 16.25 -13.37
C ARG A 89 17.67 17.77 -13.45
N ALA A 90 16.45 18.27 -13.24
CA ALA A 90 16.14 19.69 -13.31
C ALA A 90 16.23 20.43 -11.96
N ALA A 91 16.21 19.70 -10.83
CA ALA A 91 16.25 20.27 -9.49
C ALA A 91 17.10 19.43 -8.51
N SER A 92 17.66 20.08 -7.50
CA SER A 92 18.46 19.51 -6.42
C SER A 92 17.60 19.09 -5.21
N VAL A 93 18.20 18.50 -4.19
CA VAL A 93 17.47 18.14 -2.94
C VAL A 93 17.19 19.39 -2.12
N GLU A 94 18.06 20.39 -2.21
CA GLU A 94 17.91 21.70 -1.61
C GLU A 94 16.68 22.42 -2.20
N ASP A 95 16.48 22.36 -3.52
CA ASP A 95 15.30 22.93 -4.18
C ASP A 95 13.98 22.28 -3.70
N VAL A 96 14.01 20.98 -3.38
CA VAL A 96 12.86 20.26 -2.82
C VAL A 96 12.60 20.70 -1.38
N ALA A 97 13.65 20.78 -0.57
CA ALA A 97 13.57 21.17 0.83
C ALA A 97 13.03 22.60 0.98
N ASP A 98 13.52 23.54 0.16
CA ASP A 98 13.06 24.92 0.13
C ASP A 98 11.57 25.01 -0.25
N ARG A 99 11.10 24.15 -1.16
CA ARG A 99 9.69 24.13 -1.60
C ARG A 99 8.72 23.70 -0.50
N ILE A 100 9.16 22.88 0.45
CA ILE A 100 8.33 22.34 1.53
C ILE A 100 8.68 22.90 2.92
N ASP A 101 9.50 23.96 2.98
CA ASP A 101 10.00 24.56 4.23
C ASP A 101 10.59 23.50 5.17
N ALA A 102 11.52 22.72 4.65
CA ALA A 102 12.26 21.68 5.37
C ALA A 102 13.77 21.89 5.27
N ALA A 103 14.50 21.19 6.13
CA ALA A 103 15.95 21.06 5.95
C ALA A 103 16.24 20.03 4.83
N PRO A 104 17.35 20.19 4.08
CA PRO A 104 17.80 19.23 3.07
C PRO A 104 18.18 17.86 3.65
#